data_AF-A0A7C3K068-F1
#
_entry.id   AF-A0A7C3K068-F1
#
_cell.length_a   1.000
_cell.length_b   1.000
_cell.length_c   1.000
_cell.angle_alpha   90.00
_cell.angle_beta   90.00
_cell.angle_gamma   90.00
#
_symmetry.space_group_name_H-M   'P 1'
#
loop_
_entity.id
_entity.type
_entity.pdbx_description
1 polymer ?
#
loop_
_entity_poly.entity_id
_entity_poly.type
_entity_poly.pdbx_seq_one_letter_code
_entity_poly.pdbx_strand_id
1 'polypeptide(L)'
;MSAMRYSVAANWDLGLLERLKGTSVESLYGQMWNDPLGGGRMAMFIPKVGKKEVASFISEARKKGVSFNYLINATCFDNLEFTKKGYEKIMKHLEWISSTGTDMVTVTLPFLLEMVRKEFPHLRVCVSSFARVQNVSLAKFWEEMGADKIILPEAIGRNFEILHLIRESVDCELELIANHCCLFQCPLDLHHRNMVSHGSQEDHPCGGFAPDYCKLACQRLKLLHPAELIKARWIRPEDVSDYEGIGIDCLKLVERFRGTESLIQIVNAYEKKSYPGNLVKLLTLPQQGAFLTPDLEVIQRTDLIEPNKMEEVMAVLREPFPEKVTIDNSKLNGFLDYFKKIDCFHMDCDRCGYCERIASQAISIDEKWRQEMISRFDRSMEIVVKGEIAGFKK
;
A
#
# COMPACT_ATOMS: atom_id res chain seq x y z
N MET A 1 -24.55 3.42 -13.96
CA MET A 1 -23.34 3.36 -13.12
C MET A 1 -22.16 3.74 -14.01
N SER A 2 -21.28 4.63 -13.56
CA SER A 2 -20.01 4.90 -14.24
C SER A 2 -19.11 3.67 -14.16
N ALA A 3 -18.26 3.47 -15.16
CA ALA A 3 -17.23 2.43 -15.12
C ALA A 3 -16.21 2.72 -14.01
N MET A 4 -15.65 1.67 -13.40
CA MET A 4 -14.60 1.79 -12.38
C MET A 4 -13.39 2.59 -12.90
N ARG A 5 -12.94 3.56 -12.10
CA ARG A 5 -11.69 4.31 -12.33
C ARG A 5 -10.55 3.67 -11.54
N TYR A 6 -9.32 3.91 -11.97
CA TYR A 6 -8.13 3.40 -11.29
C TYR A 6 -7.14 4.48 -10.93
N SER A 7 -6.47 4.29 -9.78
CA SER A 7 -5.24 5.01 -9.45
C SER A 7 -4.06 4.07 -9.39
N VAL A 8 -2.92 4.46 -9.97
CA VAL A 8 -1.74 3.61 -10.12
C VAL A 8 -0.50 4.32 -9.58
N ALA A 9 0.44 3.55 -9.04
CA ALA A 9 1.67 4.14 -8.55
C ALA A 9 2.51 4.76 -9.68
N ALA A 10 3.11 5.93 -9.41
CA ALA A 10 4.15 6.50 -10.24
C ALA A 10 5.47 5.76 -9.99
N ASN A 11 6.03 5.18 -11.05
CA ASN A 11 7.39 4.63 -11.05
C ASN A 11 8.42 5.59 -11.67
N TRP A 12 7.98 6.80 -12.03
CA TRP A 12 8.78 7.88 -12.62
C TRP A 12 9.36 7.60 -14.01
N ASP A 13 8.87 6.57 -14.69
CA ASP A 13 9.18 6.27 -16.08
C ASP A 13 8.14 6.93 -17.01
N LEU A 14 8.57 7.81 -17.92
CA LEU A 14 7.68 8.45 -18.89
C LEU A 14 7.02 7.43 -19.84
N GLY A 15 7.65 6.27 -20.05
CA GLY A 15 7.07 5.16 -20.81
C GLY A 15 5.77 4.61 -20.18
N LEU A 16 5.61 4.73 -18.86
CA LEU A 16 4.34 4.40 -18.20
C LEU A 16 3.22 5.31 -18.70
N LEU A 17 3.47 6.61 -18.83
CA LEU A 17 2.45 7.58 -19.26
C LEU A 17 1.94 7.29 -20.67
N GLU A 18 2.81 6.85 -21.58
CA GLU A 18 2.40 6.47 -22.94
C GLU A 18 1.50 5.23 -22.93
N ARG A 19 1.81 4.27 -22.06
CA ARG A 19 1.09 2.99 -21.96
C ARG A 19 -0.25 3.10 -21.25
N LEU A 20 -0.45 4.15 -20.45
CA LEU A 20 -1.72 4.45 -19.78
C LEU A 20 -2.72 5.15 -20.70
N LYS A 21 -2.31 5.62 -21.88
CA LYS A 21 -3.20 6.32 -22.81
C LYS A 21 -4.39 5.44 -23.21
N GLY A 22 -5.60 5.94 -22.98
CA GLY A 22 -6.84 5.23 -23.32
C GLY A 22 -7.26 4.14 -22.32
N THR A 23 -6.56 4.03 -21.18
CA THR A 23 -7.02 3.23 -20.04
C THR A 23 -7.97 4.05 -19.15
N SER A 24 -8.62 3.41 -18.19
CA SER A 24 -9.48 4.03 -17.18
C SER A 24 -8.67 4.50 -15.95
N VAL A 25 -7.32 4.57 -16.07
CA VAL A 25 -6.45 5.15 -15.04
C VAL A 25 -6.56 6.68 -15.09
N GLU A 26 -7.19 7.25 -14.07
CA GLU A 26 -7.42 8.69 -13.95
C GLU A 26 -6.26 9.40 -13.27
N SER A 27 -5.62 8.72 -12.31
CA SER A 27 -4.61 9.36 -11.47
C SER A 27 -3.40 8.47 -11.19
N LEU A 28 -2.23 9.11 -11.15
CA LEU A 28 -1.01 8.54 -10.61
C LEU A 28 -0.78 9.03 -9.19
N TYR A 29 -0.12 8.21 -8.36
CA TYR A 29 0.27 8.62 -7.02
C TYR A 29 1.73 8.29 -6.69
N GLY A 30 2.39 9.16 -5.94
CA GLY A 30 3.80 8.98 -5.59
C GLY A 30 4.31 10.00 -4.58
N GLN A 31 5.54 9.80 -4.12
CA GLN A 31 6.29 10.74 -3.29
C GLN A 31 7.74 10.77 -3.75
N MET A 32 8.42 11.90 -3.58
CA MET A 32 9.85 11.97 -3.87
C MET A 32 10.67 11.14 -2.86
N TRP A 33 11.92 10.85 -3.20
CA TRP A 33 12.87 10.31 -2.23
C TRP A 33 13.30 11.40 -1.26
N ASN A 34 13.55 11.03 0.01
CA ASN A 34 13.90 11.97 1.07
C ASN A 34 12.84 13.06 1.25
N ASP A 35 11.59 12.63 1.40
CA ASP A 35 10.44 13.52 1.60
C ASP A 35 10.39 14.02 3.06
N PRO A 36 10.17 15.32 3.32
CA PRO A 36 10.17 15.86 4.67
C PRO A 36 8.98 15.43 5.52
N LEU A 37 7.89 14.99 4.91
CA LEU A 37 6.70 14.49 5.61
C LEU A 37 6.66 12.96 5.55
N GLY A 38 7.28 12.35 4.56
CA GLY A 38 7.32 10.90 4.41
C GLY A 38 5.94 10.30 4.12
N GLY A 39 5.86 8.98 4.17
CA GLY A 39 4.63 8.28 3.82
C GLY A 39 4.69 6.77 4.03
N GLY A 40 3.76 6.05 3.38
CA GLY A 40 3.53 4.63 3.66
C GLY A 40 4.57 3.61 3.15
N ARG A 41 5.80 4.02 2.81
CA ARG A 41 6.87 3.13 2.28
C ARG A 41 8.24 3.67 2.68
N MET A 42 9.09 2.80 3.23
CA MET A 42 10.48 3.10 3.59
C MET A 42 11.27 3.68 2.40
N ALA A 43 12.22 4.58 2.69
CA ALA A 43 13.08 5.21 1.69
C ALA A 43 13.84 4.20 0.80
N MET A 44 14.23 3.05 1.36
CA MET A 44 14.95 2.00 0.61
C MET A 44 14.11 1.32 -0.49
N PHE A 45 12.78 1.43 -0.43
CA PHE A 45 11.83 0.79 -1.35
C PHE A 45 11.09 1.80 -2.24
N ILE A 46 11.62 3.02 -2.37
CA ILE A 46 11.11 4.02 -3.30
C ILE A 46 12.24 4.48 -4.25
N PRO A 47 11.94 4.82 -5.51
CA PRO A 47 12.96 5.32 -6.43
C PRO A 47 13.58 6.64 -5.95
N LYS A 48 14.90 6.80 -6.12
CA LYS A 48 15.64 8.03 -5.83
C LYS A 48 15.35 9.14 -6.84
N VAL A 49 14.18 9.76 -6.75
CA VAL A 49 13.79 10.93 -7.55
C VAL A 49 13.73 12.18 -6.70
N GLY A 50 14.28 13.29 -7.22
CA GLY A 50 14.28 14.59 -6.57
C GLY A 50 13.15 15.50 -7.02
N LYS A 51 13.14 16.72 -6.47
CA LYS A 51 12.09 17.71 -6.74
C LYS A 51 11.93 18.06 -8.23
N LYS A 52 13.02 18.11 -8.99
CA LYS A 52 12.98 18.50 -10.41
C LYS A 52 12.39 17.39 -11.28
N GLU A 53 12.83 16.16 -11.06
CA GLU A 53 12.34 14.97 -11.75
C GLU A 53 10.85 14.77 -11.48
N VAL A 54 10.44 14.90 -10.21
CA VAL A 54 9.04 14.79 -9.82
C VAL A 54 8.18 15.88 -10.46
N ALA A 55 8.58 17.16 -10.39
CA ALA A 55 7.84 18.25 -11.01
C ALA A 55 7.72 18.09 -12.54
N SER A 56 8.80 17.62 -13.20
CA SER A 56 8.79 17.32 -14.63
C SER A 56 7.80 16.20 -14.96
N PHE A 57 7.84 15.09 -14.21
CA PHE A 57 6.94 13.96 -14.41
C PHE A 57 5.47 14.34 -14.23
N ILE A 58 5.15 15.12 -13.19
CA ILE A 58 3.79 15.62 -12.93
C ILE A 58 3.30 16.49 -14.10
N SER A 59 4.16 17.36 -14.62
CA SER A 59 3.85 18.19 -15.79
C SER A 59 3.54 17.34 -17.03
N GLU A 60 4.34 16.29 -17.29
CA GLU A 60 4.11 15.37 -18.42
C GLU A 60 2.83 14.53 -18.24
N ALA A 61 2.54 14.05 -17.03
CA ALA A 61 1.29 13.35 -16.72
C ALA A 61 0.08 14.24 -17.01
N ARG A 62 0.14 15.50 -16.56
CA ARG A 62 -0.92 16.49 -16.78
C ARG A 62 -1.13 16.81 -18.26
N LYS A 63 -0.07 16.96 -19.05
CA LYS A 63 -0.17 17.16 -20.52
C LYS A 63 -0.90 16.01 -21.22
N LYS A 64 -0.88 14.82 -20.62
CA LYS A 64 -1.57 13.62 -21.12
C LYS A 64 -2.95 13.41 -20.50
N GLY A 65 -3.41 14.35 -19.67
CA GLY A 65 -4.73 14.29 -19.03
C GLY A 65 -4.80 13.30 -17.86
N VAL A 66 -3.67 12.93 -17.26
CA VAL A 66 -3.61 12.06 -16.07
C VAL A 66 -3.31 12.93 -14.85
N SER A 67 -4.19 12.90 -13.85
CA SER A 67 -4.02 13.66 -12.62
C SER A 67 -2.94 13.07 -11.71
N PHE A 68 -2.38 13.88 -10.82
CA PHE A 68 -1.36 13.43 -9.87
C PHE A 68 -1.77 13.67 -8.42
N ASN A 69 -1.62 12.63 -7.60
CA ASN A 69 -1.85 12.63 -6.16
C ASN A 69 -0.52 12.45 -5.41
N TYR A 70 0.00 13.53 -4.83
CA TYR A 70 1.26 13.51 -4.07
C TYR A 70 1.03 12.99 -2.64
N LEU A 71 1.86 12.05 -2.18
CA LEU A 71 1.67 11.43 -0.87
C LEU A 71 2.48 12.14 0.22
N ILE A 72 1.78 12.63 1.25
CA ILE A 72 2.33 13.20 2.50
C ILE A 72 1.63 12.54 3.68
N ASN A 73 1.56 11.21 3.64
CA ASN A 73 0.61 10.41 4.40
C ASN A 73 1.23 9.64 5.58
N ALA A 74 2.33 10.14 6.13
CA ALA A 74 2.88 9.61 7.39
C ALA A 74 1.85 9.69 8.54
N THR A 75 1.91 8.74 9.46
CA THR A 75 1.02 8.67 10.64
C THR A 75 1.54 9.43 11.85
N CYS A 76 2.80 9.87 11.84
CA CYS A 76 3.42 10.53 12.98
C CYS A 76 4.56 11.43 12.49
N PHE A 77 4.71 12.59 13.13
CA PHE A 77 5.79 13.55 12.92
C PHE A 77 6.56 13.85 14.22
N ASP A 78 6.39 13.07 15.29
CA ASP A 78 6.99 13.32 16.61
C ASP A 78 6.71 14.73 17.17
N ASN A 79 5.52 15.28 16.90
CA ASN A 79 5.10 16.65 17.23
C ASN A 79 5.93 17.75 16.55
N LEU A 80 6.77 17.43 15.56
CA LEU A 80 7.57 18.42 14.83
C LEU A 80 6.70 19.44 14.11
N GLU A 81 5.49 19.06 13.69
CA GLU A 81 4.50 19.92 13.05
C GLU A 81 4.06 21.11 13.90
N PHE A 82 4.26 21.05 15.22
CA PHE A 82 3.96 22.13 16.17
C PHE A 82 5.19 22.98 16.55
N THR A 83 6.37 22.65 16.02
CA THR A 83 7.59 23.42 16.23
C THR A 83 7.76 24.46 15.12
N LYS A 84 8.42 25.59 15.41
CA LYS A 84 8.71 26.62 14.40
C LYS A 84 9.38 26.05 13.14
N LYS A 85 10.40 25.20 13.34
CA LYS A 85 11.17 24.60 12.25
C LYS A 85 10.36 23.59 11.46
N GLY A 86 9.63 22.70 12.13
CA GLY A 86 8.83 21.68 11.44
C GLY A 86 7.65 22.30 10.70
N TYR A 87 6.96 23.28 11.29
CA TYR A 87 5.91 24.04 10.60
C TYR A 87 6.43 24.72 9.33
N GLU A 88 7.57 25.43 9.42
CA GLU A 88 8.20 26.05 8.25
C GLU A 88 8.59 25.01 7.18
N LYS A 89 9.09 23.83 7.59
CA LYS A 89 9.42 22.72 6.68
C LYS A 89 8.19 22.19 5.96
N ILE A 90 7.08 21.99 6.68
CA ILE A 90 5.79 21.56 6.12
C ILE A 90 5.29 22.58 5.10
N MET A 91 5.21 23.86 5.47
CA MET A 91 4.70 24.91 4.60
C MET A 91 5.50 25.04 3.31
N LYS A 92 6.84 25.11 3.39
CA LYS A 92 7.71 25.15 2.20
C LYS A 92 7.53 23.92 1.30
N HIS A 93 7.27 22.76 1.89
CA HIS A 93 7.05 21.55 1.13
C HIS A 93 5.69 21.57 0.41
N LEU A 94 4.62 21.98 1.10
CA LEU A 94 3.29 22.16 0.50
C LEU A 94 3.29 23.23 -0.61
N GLU A 95 3.99 24.35 -0.41
CA GLU A 95 4.19 25.38 -1.44
C GLU A 95 4.87 24.80 -2.68
N TRP A 96 5.91 23.99 -2.49
CA TRP A 96 6.57 23.31 -3.59
C TRP A 96 5.63 22.31 -4.29
N ILE A 97 4.93 21.44 -3.55
CA ILE A 97 3.95 20.49 -4.14
C ILE A 97 2.92 21.26 -4.98
N SER A 98 2.32 22.30 -4.40
CA SER A 98 1.35 23.18 -5.07
C SER A 98 1.91 23.76 -6.38
N SER A 99 3.18 24.17 -6.39
CA SER A 99 3.84 24.74 -7.58
C SER A 99 4.07 23.74 -8.71
N THR A 100 4.04 22.42 -8.45
CA THR A 100 4.30 21.40 -9.47
C THR A 100 3.12 21.16 -10.43
N GLY A 101 1.93 21.68 -10.10
CA GLY A 101 0.70 21.32 -10.79
C GLY A 101 0.10 19.99 -10.33
N THR A 102 0.46 19.53 -9.13
CA THR A 102 -0.23 18.44 -8.42
C THR A 102 -1.71 18.78 -8.23
N ASP A 103 -2.60 17.81 -8.46
CA ASP A 103 -4.04 18.00 -8.33
C ASP A 103 -4.54 17.71 -6.91
N MET A 104 -3.91 16.75 -6.25
CA MET A 104 -4.36 16.19 -4.97
C MET A 104 -3.19 15.85 -4.05
N VAL A 105 -3.39 15.98 -2.75
CA VAL A 105 -2.45 15.47 -1.74
C VAL A 105 -3.13 14.42 -0.87
N THR A 106 -2.43 13.34 -0.56
CA THR A 106 -2.91 12.34 0.39
C THR A 106 -2.31 12.58 1.77
N VAL A 107 -3.17 12.77 2.77
CA VAL A 107 -2.82 13.02 4.17
C VAL A 107 -3.37 11.92 5.08
N THR A 108 -2.79 11.79 6.27
CA THR A 108 -3.31 10.88 7.33
C THR A 108 -3.76 11.63 8.57
N LEU A 109 -3.14 12.79 8.87
CA LEU A 109 -3.42 13.57 10.07
C LEU A 109 -4.49 14.64 9.79
N PRO A 110 -5.52 14.78 10.65
CA PRO A 110 -6.54 15.82 10.52
C PRO A 110 -5.95 17.23 10.42
N PHE A 111 -4.88 17.49 11.20
CA PHE A 111 -4.14 18.75 11.18
C PHE A 111 -3.61 19.12 9.79
N LEU A 112 -3.05 18.16 9.05
CA LEU A 112 -2.56 18.41 7.70
C LEU A 112 -3.70 18.65 6.71
N LEU A 113 -4.83 17.94 6.85
CA LEU A 113 -6.00 18.24 6.04
C LEU A 113 -6.45 19.68 6.26
N GLU A 114 -6.64 20.08 7.51
CA GLU A 114 -7.09 21.43 7.86
C GLU A 114 -6.11 22.50 7.35
N MET A 115 -4.81 22.26 7.48
CA MET A 115 -3.76 23.13 6.94
C MET A 115 -3.87 23.28 5.42
N VAL A 116 -3.97 22.17 4.68
CA VAL A 116 -4.08 22.21 3.21
C VAL A 116 -5.35 22.92 2.78
N ARG A 117 -6.49 22.66 3.44
CA ARG A 117 -7.76 23.32 3.11
C ARG A 117 -7.73 24.84 3.34
N LYS A 118 -6.98 25.33 4.33
CA LYS A 118 -6.86 26.77 4.63
C LYS A 118 -5.85 27.47 3.73
N GLU A 119 -4.66 26.88 3.58
CA GLU A 119 -3.52 27.56 2.95
C GLU A 119 -3.40 27.25 1.44
N PHE A 120 -3.94 26.11 0.99
CA PHE A 120 -3.88 25.65 -0.40
C PHE A 120 -5.26 25.15 -0.90
N PRO A 121 -6.31 25.99 -0.89
CA PRO A 121 -7.69 25.58 -1.17
C PRO A 121 -7.93 25.02 -2.58
N HIS A 122 -6.99 25.21 -3.50
CA HIS A 122 -7.01 24.65 -4.85
C HIS A 122 -6.49 23.20 -4.93
N LEU A 123 -5.77 22.72 -3.91
CA LEU A 123 -5.36 21.32 -3.83
C LEU A 123 -6.49 20.48 -3.26
N ARG A 124 -6.87 19.42 -3.97
CA ARG A 124 -7.79 18.41 -3.43
C ARG A 124 -7.11 17.62 -2.33
N VAL A 125 -7.86 17.17 -1.33
CA VAL A 125 -7.32 16.38 -0.22
C VAL A 125 -7.90 14.97 -0.20
N CYS A 126 -7.01 13.99 -0.22
CA CYS A 126 -7.34 12.58 -0.07
C CYS A 126 -6.96 12.09 1.32
N VAL A 127 -7.86 11.39 2.00
CA VAL A 127 -7.59 10.73 3.27
C VAL A 127 -7.00 9.36 3.01
N SER A 128 -5.82 9.11 3.56
CA SER A 128 -5.08 7.85 3.45
C SER A 128 -5.80 6.69 4.13
N SER A 129 -5.61 5.47 3.64
CA SER A 129 -6.03 4.25 4.37
C SER A 129 -5.36 4.12 5.73
N PHE A 130 -4.25 4.84 5.96
CA PHE A 130 -3.56 4.93 7.25
C PHE A 130 -4.39 5.65 8.32
N ALA A 131 -5.37 6.48 7.94
CA ALA A 131 -6.30 7.11 8.87
C ALA A 131 -7.37 6.12 9.41
N ARG A 132 -7.42 4.89 8.87
CA ARG A 132 -8.31 3.81 9.30
C ARG A 132 -9.79 4.23 9.40
N VAL A 133 -10.30 4.88 8.35
CA VAL A 133 -11.71 5.25 8.23
C VAL A 133 -12.56 3.98 8.03
N GLN A 134 -13.04 3.39 9.13
CA GLN A 134 -13.65 2.05 9.15
C GLN A 134 -15.17 2.06 9.40
N ASN A 135 -15.77 3.23 9.59
CA ASN A 135 -17.20 3.36 9.86
C ASN A 135 -17.74 4.72 9.38
N VAL A 136 -19.08 4.84 9.40
CA VAL A 136 -19.82 6.03 8.98
C VAL A 136 -19.40 7.29 9.74
N SER A 137 -19.23 7.20 11.06
CA SER A 137 -18.89 8.37 11.88
C SER A 137 -17.52 8.95 11.50
N LEU A 138 -16.54 8.08 11.23
CA LEU A 138 -15.23 8.52 10.77
C LEU A 138 -15.30 9.08 9.35
N ALA A 139 -16.06 8.46 8.45
CA ALA A 139 -16.20 8.95 7.09
C ALA A 139 -16.81 10.36 7.05
N LYS A 140 -17.90 10.58 7.79
CA LYS A 140 -18.52 11.90 7.94
C LYS A 140 -17.57 12.94 8.54
N PHE A 141 -16.86 12.58 9.60
CA PHE A 141 -15.87 13.48 10.21
C PHE A 141 -14.86 13.98 9.18
N TRP A 142 -14.30 13.08 8.36
CA TRP A 142 -13.31 13.45 7.36
C TRP A 142 -13.90 14.27 6.20
N GLU A 143 -15.11 13.94 5.75
CA GLU A 143 -15.82 14.73 4.75
C GLU A 143 -16.17 16.14 5.24
N GLU A 144 -16.70 16.27 6.46
CA GLU A 144 -17.04 17.57 7.09
C GLU A 144 -15.81 18.47 7.24
N MET A 145 -14.62 17.88 7.46
CA MET A 145 -13.36 18.61 7.47
C MET A 145 -12.94 19.12 6.06
N GLY A 146 -13.51 18.59 4.99
CA GLY A 146 -13.24 18.97 3.62
C GLY A 146 -12.43 17.96 2.81
N ALA A 147 -12.48 16.66 3.15
CA ALA A 147 -11.89 15.62 2.32
C ALA A 147 -12.62 15.50 0.96
N ASP A 148 -11.87 15.57 -0.13
CA ASP A 148 -12.39 15.35 -1.49
C ASP A 148 -12.47 13.84 -1.84
N LYS A 149 -11.66 13.02 -1.17
CA LYS A 149 -11.57 11.57 -1.37
C LYS A 149 -11.18 10.87 -0.08
N ILE A 150 -11.72 9.68 0.16
CA ILE A 150 -11.34 8.80 1.28
C ILE A 150 -10.90 7.44 0.74
N ILE A 151 -9.67 7.04 1.04
CA ILE A 151 -9.19 5.67 0.80
C ILE A 151 -9.59 4.82 1.99
N LEU A 152 -10.59 3.96 1.79
CA LEU A 152 -11.06 3.04 2.82
C LEU A 152 -10.00 1.95 3.08
N PRO A 153 -9.75 1.58 4.34
CA PRO A 153 -8.72 0.62 4.69
C PRO A 153 -9.13 -0.80 4.31
N GLU A 154 -8.13 -1.62 3.99
CA GLU A 154 -8.30 -3.00 3.54
C GLU A 154 -9.10 -3.83 4.55
N ALA A 155 -9.01 -3.51 5.84
CA ALA A 155 -9.74 -4.18 6.92
C ALA A 155 -11.26 -4.27 6.65
N ILE A 156 -11.86 -3.29 5.97
CA ILE A 156 -13.30 -3.28 5.63
C ILE A 156 -13.57 -3.61 4.16
N GLY A 157 -12.55 -3.86 3.33
CA GLY A 157 -12.69 -4.01 1.88
C GLY A 157 -13.51 -5.21 1.40
N ARG A 158 -13.96 -6.11 2.29
CA ARG A 158 -14.95 -7.16 1.99
C ARG A 158 -16.12 -7.18 2.98
N ASN A 159 -16.32 -6.12 3.74
CA ASN A 159 -17.53 -5.95 4.55
C ASN A 159 -18.52 -5.11 3.71
N PHE A 160 -19.38 -5.78 2.94
CA PHE A 160 -20.26 -5.10 2.00
C PHE A 160 -21.28 -4.20 2.69
N GLU A 161 -21.77 -4.61 3.86
CA GLU A 161 -22.70 -3.83 4.66
C GLU A 161 -22.09 -2.48 5.08
N ILE A 162 -20.89 -2.48 5.66
CA ILE A 162 -20.26 -1.22 6.08
C ILE A 162 -19.88 -0.34 4.89
N LEU A 163 -19.50 -0.94 3.75
CA LEU A 163 -19.20 -0.18 2.54
C LEU A 163 -20.44 0.53 2.00
N HIS A 164 -21.60 -0.14 1.97
CA HIS A 164 -22.88 0.49 1.62
C HIS A 164 -23.25 1.61 2.59
N LEU A 165 -23.17 1.35 3.90
CA LEU A 165 -23.49 2.35 4.92
C LEU A 165 -22.59 3.60 4.80
N ILE A 166 -21.29 3.41 4.53
CA ILE A 166 -20.38 4.53 4.32
C ILE A 166 -20.78 5.31 3.06
N ARG A 167 -20.98 4.63 1.92
CA ARG A 167 -21.34 5.30 0.65
C ARG A 167 -22.64 6.09 0.77
N GLU A 168 -23.66 5.57 1.45
CA GLU A 168 -24.94 6.27 1.66
C GLU A 168 -24.80 7.50 2.58
N SER A 169 -23.68 7.62 3.29
CA SER A 169 -23.50 8.61 4.35
C SER A 169 -22.59 9.79 3.99
N VAL A 170 -21.88 9.70 2.87
CA VAL A 170 -20.94 10.72 2.37
C VAL A 170 -21.13 10.90 0.86
N ASP A 171 -20.73 12.04 0.32
CA ASP A 171 -20.75 12.40 -1.11
C ASP A 171 -19.34 12.41 -1.73
N CYS A 172 -18.28 12.51 -0.92
CA CYS A 172 -16.88 12.48 -1.37
C CYS A 172 -16.54 11.18 -2.13
N GLU A 173 -15.43 11.20 -2.88
CA GLU A 173 -15.00 10.01 -3.62
C GLU A 173 -14.51 8.91 -2.65
N LEU A 174 -14.95 7.67 -2.86
CA LEU A 174 -14.49 6.51 -2.12
C LEU A 174 -13.54 5.66 -2.96
N GLU A 175 -12.37 5.35 -2.40
CA GLU A 175 -11.35 4.51 -3.03
C GLU A 175 -11.04 3.29 -2.17
N LEU A 176 -10.88 2.11 -2.79
CA LEU A 176 -10.39 0.89 -2.14
C LEU A 176 -9.06 0.44 -2.74
N ILE A 177 -8.21 -0.20 -1.93
CA ILE A 177 -6.95 -0.79 -2.41
C ILE A 177 -7.21 -2.21 -2.87
N ALA A 178 -6.97 -2.50 -4.15
CA ALA A 178 -7.44 -3.75 -4.75
C ALA A 178 -6.48 -4.93 -4.58
N ASN A 179 -5.17 -4.73 -4.71
CA ASN A 179 -4.21 -5.84 -4.83
C ASN A 179 -3.20 -5.93 -3.68
N HIS A 180 -3.46 -5.27 -2.55
CA HIS A 180 -2.60 -5.34 -1.37
C HIS A 180 -2.87 -6.62 -0.57
N CYS A 181 -1.81 -7.38 -0.30
CA CYS A 181 -1.90 -8.66 0.42
C CYS A 181 -1.48 -8.49 1.89
N CYS A 182 -2.16 -7.64 2.64
CA CYS A 182 -2.00 -7.55 4.10
C CYS A 182 -2.85 -8.59 4.84
N LEU A 183 -2.46 -8.93 6.07
CA LEU A 183 -3.27 -9.79 6.93
C LEU A 183 -4.61 -9.11 7.25
N PHE A 184 -5.68 -9.89 7.36
CA PHE A 184 -6.95 -9.39 7.87
C PHE A 184 -6.84 -9.13 9.37
N GLN A 185 -7.33 -7.97 9.84
CA GLN A 185 -7.20 -7.54 11.24
C GLN A 185 -5.75 -7.66 11.76
N CYS A 186 -4.79 -7.19 10.94
CA CYS A 186 -3.37 -7.36 11.21
C CYS A 186 -2.98 -6.77 12.58
N PRO A 187 -2.44 -7.57 13.52
CA PRO A 187 -2.02 -7.06 14.83
C PRO A 187 -0.78 -6.16 14.76
N LEU A 188 -0.06 -6.19 13.63
CA LEU A 188 1.15 -5.42 13.38
C LEU A 188 0.86 -4.07 12.71
N ASP A 189 -0.40 -3.79 12.36
CA ASP A 189 -0.78 -2.66 11.50
C ASP A 189 -0.28 -1.30 12.02
N LEU A 190 -0.53 -1.01 13.30
CA LEU A 190 -0.14 0.27 13.91
C LEU A 190 1.39 0.46 13.89
N HIS A 191 2.12 -0.57 14.33
CA HIS A 191 3.58 -0.54 14.33
C HIS A 191 4.14 -0.39 12.92
N HIS A 192 3.60 -1.16 11.96
CA HIS A 192 4.10 -1.13 10.59
C HIS A 192 3.91 0.25 9.95
N ARG A 193 2.74 0.87 10.12
CA ARG A 193 2.44 2.21 9.58
C ARG A 193 3.37 3.28 10.15
N ASN A 194 3.62 3.27 11.46
CA ASN A 194 4.56 4.21 12.08
C ASN A 194 5.98 3.97 11.59
N MET A 195 6.42 2.71 11.56
CA MET A 195 7.77 2.35 11.12
C MET A 195 8.03 2.83 9.69
N VAL A 196 7.12 2.59 8.74
CA VAL A 196 7.31 3.06 7.35
C VAL A 196 7.20 4.58 7.20
N SER A 197 6.40 5.23 8.05
CA SER A 197 6.27 6.69 8.08
C SER A 197 7.61 7.33 8.45
N HIS A 198 8.17 6.95 9.60
CA HIS A 198 9.48 7.46 10.07
C HIS A 198 10.62 7.06 9.15
N GLY A 199 10.61 5.82 8.64
CA GLY A 199 11.64 5.32 7.74
C GLY A 199 11.63 5.90 6.33
N SER A 200 10.76 6.87 6.05
CA SER A 200 10.73 7.59 4.78
C SER A 200 10.83 9.11 4.93
N GLN A 201 10.90 9.59 6.16
CA GLN A 201 11.07 11.00 6.48
C GLN A 201 12.53 11.43 6.32
N GLU A 202 12.71 12.56 5.67
CA GLU A 202 14.00 13.25 5.57
C GLU A 202 14.53 13.61 6.97
N ASP A 203 15.83 13.43 7.15
CA ASP A 203 16.57 13.71 8.39
C ASP A 203 16.10 12.93 9.62
N HIS A 204 15.28 11.88 9.45
CA HIS A 204 14.89 11.04 10.58
C HIS A 204 16.14 10.39 11.22
N PRO A 205 16.23 10.27 12.56
CA PRO A 205 17.41 9.69 13.23
C PRO A 205 17.78 8.28 12.76
N CYS A 206 16.83 7.52 12.23
CA CYS A 206 17.12 6.21 11.64
C CYS A 206 17.73 6.28 10.24
N GLY A 207 17.82 7.45 9.58
CA GLY A 207 18.38 7.57 8.23
C GLY A 207 17.64 6.77 7.17
N GLY A 208 16.33 6.57 7.33
CA GLY A 208 15.52 5.72 6.46
C GLY A 208 15.71 4.21 6.67
N PHE A 209 16.43 3.81 7.73
CA PHE A 209 16.66 2.42 8.10
C PHE A 209 15.53 1.88 8.99
N ALA A 210 14.99 0.70 8.65
CA ALA A 210 14.25 -0.16 9.57
C ALA A 210 14.29 -1.62 9.07
N PRO A 211 14.72 -2.59 9.90
CA PRO A 211 14.58 -3.99 9.57
C PRO A 211 13.12 -4.36 9.78
N ASP A 212 12.37 -4.50 8.68
CA ASP A 212 10.90 -4.62 8.69
C ASP A 212 10.43 -5.92 9.36
N TYR A 213 10.44 -5.92 10.70
CA TYR A 213 9.95 -7.00 11.55
C TYR A 213 8.50 -7.35 11.22
N CYS A 214 7.70 -6.32 10.92
CA CYS A 214 6.30 -6.51 10.58
C CYS A 214 6.13 -7.34 9.31
N LYS A 215 6.98 -7.09 8.30
CA LYS A 215 7.02 -7.86 7.06
C LYS A 215 7.52 -9.28 7.27
N LEU A 216 8.59 -9.46 8.07
CA LEU A 216 9.09 -10.79 8.43
C LEU A 216 8.01 -11.63 9.12
N ALA A 217 7.40 -11.09 10.18
CA ALA A 217 6.38 -11.77 10.95
C ALA A 217 5.14 -12.09 10.09
N CYS A 218 4.67 -11.15 9.26
CA CYS A 218 3.47 -11.38 8.46
C CYS A 218 3.69 -12.36 7.29
N GLN A 219 4.87 -12.35 6.65
CA GLN A 219 5.17 -13.31 5.58
C GLN A 219 5.36 -14.71 6.14
N ARG A 220 6.06 -14.84 7.28
CA ARG A 220 6.17 -16.10 8.02
C ARG A 220 4.79 -16.67 8.37
N LEU A 221 3.89 -15.83 8.89
CA LEU A 221 2.54 -16.26 9.26
C LEU A 221 1.77 -16.82 8.05
N LYS A 222 1.88 -16.20 6.87
CA LYS A 222 1.26 -16.69 5.64
C LYS A 222 1.81 -18.02 5.17
N LEU A 223 3.09 -18.29 5.40
CA LEU A 223 3.68 -19.60 5.08
C LEU A 223 3.23 -20.65 6.09
N LEU A 224 3.14 -20.31 7.38
CA LEU A 224 2.60 -21.23 8.39
C LEU A 224 1.13 -21.54 8.15
N HIS A 225 0.34 -20.51 7.81
CA HIS A 225 -1.10 -20.59 7.60
C HIS A 225 -1.48 -20.00 6.23
N PRO A 226 -1.44 -20.81 5.15
CA PRO A 226 -1.74 -20.34 3.79
C PRO A 226 -3.12 -19.68 3.62
N ALA A 227 -4.09 -20.01 4.46
CA ALA A 227 -5.40 -19.35 4.45
C ALA A 227 -5.34 -17.85 4.72
N GLU A 228 -4.27 -17.34 5.36
CA GLU A 228 -4.04 -15.90 5.49
C GLU A 228 -3.94 -15.18 4.13
N LEU A 229 -3.50 -15.87 3.08
CA LEU A 229 -3.49 -15.34 1.71
C LEU A 229 -4.91 -15.14 1.16
N ILE A 230 -5.87 -15.98 1.56
CA ILE A 230 -7.30 -15.83 1.18
C ILE A 230 -8.00 -14.81 2.08
N LYS A 231 -7.67 -14.77 3.37
CA LYS A 231 -8.23 -13.80 4.34
C LYS A 231 -7.86 -12.37 3.99
N ALA A 232 -6.67 -12.14 3.40
CA ALA A 232 -6.26 -10.84 2.88
C ALA A 232 -7.35 -10.23 1.97
N ARG A 233 -7.61 -8.94 2.13
CA ARG A 233 -8.80 -8.26 1.56
C ARG A 233 -8.53 -7.67 0.17
N TRP A 234 -7.76 -8.40 -0.65
CA TRP A 234 -7.65 -8.07 -2.06
C TRP A 234 -9.00 -8.25 -2.78
N ILE A 235 -9.15 -7.55 -3.90
CA ILE A 235 -10.28 -7.56 -4.82
C ILE A 235 -9.78 -8.19 -6.11
N ARG A 236 -10.48 -9.17 -6.69
CA ARG A 236 -10.05 -9.70 -7.99
C ARG A 236 -10.53 -8.79 -9.10
N PRO A 237 -9.86 -8.82 -10.26
CA PRO A 237 -10.40 -8.21 -11.47
C PRO A 237 -11.85 -8.62 -11.77
N GLU A 238 -12.21 -9.89 -11.58
CA GLU A 238 -13.55 -10.41 -11.83
C GLU A 238 -14.62 -9.83 -10.88
N ASP A 239 -14.20 -9.34 -9.72
CA ASP A 239 -15.10 -8.87 -8.68
C ASP A 239 -15.35 -7.35 -8.73
N VAL A 240 -14.69 -6.62 -9.65
CA VAL A 240 -14.75 -5.15 -9.73
C VAL A 240 -16.20 -4.64 -9.78
N SER A 241 -17.08 -5.33 -10.50
CA SER A 241 -18.47 -4.90 -10.65
C SER A 241 -19.32 -5.00 -9.38
N ASP A 242 -18.94 -5.83 -8.42
CA ASP A 242 -19.60 -5.83 -7.12
C ASP A 242 -19.33 -4.52 -6.36
N TYR A 243 -18.12 -3.95 -6.50
CA TYR A 243 -17.75 -2.68 -5.89
C TYR A 243 -18.30 -1.47 -6.64
N GLU A 244 -18.40 -1.54 -7.98
CA GLU A 244 -19.16 -0.56 -8.77
C GLU A 244 -20.61 -0.49 -8.30
N GLY A 245 -21.24 -1.64 -8.02
CA GLY A 245 -22.62 -1.73 -7.53
C GLY A 245 -22.84 -1.10 -6.16
N ILE A 246 -21.80 -1.03 -5.32
CA ILE A 246 -21.86 -0.30 -4.04
C ILE A 246 -21.81 1.22 -4.27
N GLY A 247 -21.15 1.68 -5.33
CA GLY A 247 -20.81 3.09 -5.54
C GLY A 247 -19.38 3.45 -5.11
N ILE A 248 -18.45 2.48 -5.12
CA ILE A 248 -17.01 2.76 -4.98
C ILE A 248 -16.52 3.41 -6.27
N ASP A 249 -15.90 4.59 -6.15
CA ASP A 249 -15.57 5.43 -7.30
C ASP A 249 -14.22 5.10 -7.96
N CYS A 250 -13.30 4.49 -7.20
CA CYS A 250 -11.94 4.20 -7.66
C CYS A 250 -11.35 2.96 -6.98
N LEU A 251 -10.53 2.21 -7.73
CA LEU A 251 -9.65 1.18 -7.18
C LEU A 251 -8.18 1.60 -7.31
N LYS A 252 -7.48 1.60 -6.17
CA LYS A 252 -6.05 1.85 -6.07
C LYS A 252 -5.25 0.57 -6.32
N LEU A 253 -4.43 0.58 -7.36
CA LEU A 253 -3.56 -0.50 -7.77
C LEU A 253 -2.12 -0.22 -7.28
N VAL A 254 -1.69 -0.95 -6.26
CA VAL A 254 -0.35 -0.86 -5.67
C VAL A 254 0.63 -1.75 -6.46
N GLU A 255 1.89 -1.36 -6.68
CA GLU A 255 2.90 -0.99 -5.69
C GLU A 255 3.85 0.07 -6.27
N ARG A 256 4.34 1.00 -5.43
CA ARG A 256 5.23 2.13 -5.81
C ARG A 256 6.62 1.73 -6.29
N PHE A 257 6.92 0.46 -6.18
CA PHE A 257 8.22 -0.10 -6.45
C PHE A 257 8.20 -1.03 -7.67
N ARG A 258 7.09 -1.12 -8.41
CA ARG A 258 6.97 -1.93 -9.63
C ARG A 258 7.44 -1.18 -10.87
N GLY A 259 8.02 -1.92 -11.81
CA GLY A 259 8.36 -1.42 -13.14
C GLY A 259 7.13 -1.28 -14.05
N THR A 260 7.29 -0.56 -15.16
CA THR A 260 6.21 -0.21 -16.11
C THR A 260 5.44 -1.44 -16.60
N GLU A 261 6.12 -2.49 -17.06
CA GLU A 261 5.45 -3.69 -17.57
C GLU A 261 4.58 -4.38 -16.50
N SER A 262 5.05 -4.43 -15.25
CA SER A 262 4.29 -5.04 -14.16
C SER A 262 3.07 -4.20 -13.79
N LEU A 263 3.19 -2.88 -13.74
CA LEU A 263 2.04 -1.99 -13.49
C LEU A 263 0.99 -2.12 -14.60
N ILE A 264 1.42 -2.11 -15.86
CA ILE A 264 0.51 -2.25 -17.01
C ILE A 264 -0.15 -3.63 -17.04
N GLN A 265 0.54 -4.70 -16.64
CA GLN A 265 -0.09 -6.02 -16.49
C GLN A 265 -1.25 -5.98 -15.48
N ILE A 266 -1.05 -5.31 -14.33
CA ILE A 266 -2.09 -5.19 -13.30
C ILE A 266 -3.24 -4.34 -13.85
N VAL A 267 -2.97 -3.16 -14.41
CA VAL A 267 -4.01 -2.30 -15.03
C VAL A 267 -4.83 -3.10 -16.04
N ASN A 268 -4.19 -3.79 -16.97
CA ASN A 268 -4.86 -4.57 -18.00
C ASN A 268 -5.77 -5.68 -17.44
N ALA A 269 -5.39 -6.29 -16.31
CA ALA A 269 -6.22 -7.30 -15.66
C ALA A 269 -7.54 -6.69 -15.17
N TYR A 270 -7.46 -5.54 -14.47
CA TYR A 270 -8.61 -4.84 -13.91
C TYR A 270 -9.48 -4.17 -14.99
N GLU A 271 -8.89 -3.56 -16.02
CA GLU A 271 -9.62 -3.03 -17.18
C GLU A 271 -10.47 -4.11 -17.86
N LYS A 272 -9.92 -5.31 -18.01
CA LYS A 272 -10.61 -6.45 -18.62
C LYS A 272 -11.57 -7.16 -17.66
N LYS A 273 -11.53 -6.81 -16.36
CA LYS A 273 -12.23 -7.52 -15.28
C LYS A 273 -12.00 -9.04 -15.33
N SER A 274 -10.80 -9.45 -15.71
CA SER A 274 -10.46 -10.85 -15.90
C SER A 274 -8.96 -11.08 -15.83
N TYR A 275 -8.56 -12.11 -15.09
CA TYR A 275 -7.18 -12.56 -15.00
C TYR A 275 -7.10 -14.09 -14.86
N PRO A 276 -6.79 -14.83 -15.95
CA PRO A 276 -6.55 -16.26 -15.83
C PRO A 276 -5.19 -16.54 -15.17
N GLY A 277 -5.13 -17.56 -14.32
CA GLY A 277 -3.89 -18.10 -13.78
C GLY A 277 -3.61 -17.71 -12.33
N ASN A 278 -2.32 -17.47 -12.01
CA ASN A 278 -1.85 -17.31 -10.64
C ASN A 278 -2.05 -15.88 -10.13
N LEU A 279 -3.05 -15.67 -9.27
CA LEU A 279 -3.40 -14.37 -8.69
C LEU A 279 -2.24 -13.71 -7.92
N VAL A 280 -1.28 -14.48 -7.39
CA VAL A 280 -0.06 -13.96 -6.71
C VAL A 280 0.68 -12.94 -7.57
N LYS A 281 0.65 -13.09 -8.90
CA LYS A 281 1.31 -12.17 -9.84
C LYS A 281 0.71 -10.75 -9.80
N LEU A 282 -0.55 -10.60 -9.42
CA LEU A 282 -1.17 -9.28 -9.24
C LEU A 282 -0.94 -8.69 -7.83
N LEU A 283 -0.63 -9.52 -6.83
CA LEU A 283 -0.55 -9.11 -5.43
C LEU A 283 0.83 -8.53 -5.04
N THR A 284 0.91 -7.83 -3.91
CA THR A 284 2.14 -7.22 -3.36
C THR A 284 3.11 -8.19 -2.67
N LEU A 285 3.12 -9.47 -3.08
CA LEU A 285 4.13 -10.44 -2.67
C LEU A 285 5.41 -10.23 -3.50
N PRO A 286 6.61 -10.59 -3.00
CA PRO A 286 7.85 -10.45 -3.75
C PRO A 286 7.82 -11.28 -5.05
N GLN A 287 8.36 -10.72 -6.13
CA GLN A 287 8.33 -11.31 -7.47
C GLN A 287 9.61 -10.95 -8.22
N GLN A 288 10.16 -11.92 -8.95
CA GLN A 288 11.36 -11.68 -9.75
C GLN A 288 11.03 -10.77 -10.94
N GLY A 289 11.87 -9.77 -11.19
CA GLY A 289 11.78 -8.88 -12.35
C GLY A 289 10.60 -7.89 -12.34
N ALA A 290 9.68 -7.96 -11.37
CA ALA A 290 8.54 -7.06 -11.29
C ALA A 290 8.84 -5.73 -10.59
N PHE A 291 9.84 -5.73 -9.70
CA PHE A 291 10.21 -4.60 -8.86
C PHE A 291 11.49 -3.92 -9.36
N LEU A 292 11.60 -2.63 -9.10
CA LEU A 292 12.82 -1.86 -9.29
C LEU A 292 13.90 -2.35 -8.32
N THR A 293 15.16 -1.97 -8.55
CA THR A 293 16.25 -2.34 -7.63
C THR A 293 16.19 -1.44 -6.40
N PRO A 294 16.20 -2.00 -5.17
CA PRO A 294 16.07 -1.19 -3.96
C PRO A 294 17.36 -0.42 -3.73
N ASP A 295 17.26 0.67 -2.99
CA ASP A 295 18.45 1.38 -2.54
C ASP A 295 19.17 0.54 -1.47
N LEU A 296 20.34 0.02 -1.84
CA LEU A 296 21.16 -0.81 -0.96
C LEU A 296 22.18 0.00 -0.14
N GLU A 297 22.26 1.32 -0.31
CA GLU A 297 23.20 2.14 0.49
C GLU A 297 22.85 2.09 1.98
N VAL A 298 21.56 2.08 2.31
CA VAL A 298 21.07 2.00 3.70
C VAL A 298 21.54 0.72 4.39
N ILE A 299 21.69 -0.40 3.67
CA ILE A 299 22.13 -1.67 4.28
C ILE A 299 23.65 -1.74 4.50
N GLN A 300 24.41 -0.76 4.02
CA GLN A 300 25.86 -0.65 4.20
C GLN A 300 26.25 0.28 5.38
N ARG A 301 25.27 0.85 6.09
CA ARG A 301 25.46 1.78 7.22
C ARG A 301 25.90 1.03 8.49
N THR A 302 27.22 0.80 8.62
CA THR A 302 27.81 0.10 9.78
C THR A 302 27.63 0.82 11.11
N ASP A 303 27.30 2.11 11.09
CA ASP A 303 26.95 2.90 12.27
C ASP A 303 25.54 2.61 12.80
N LEU A 304 24.67 2.02 11.97
CA LEU A 304 23.29 1.67 12.34
C LEU A 304 23.10 0.17 12.55
N ILE A 305 23.84 -0.65 11.80
CA ILE A 305 23.61 -2.10 11.70
C ILE A 305 24.87 -2.91 11.41
N GLU A 306 24.78 -4.21 11.67
CA GLU A 306 25.65 -5.24 11.14
C GLU A 306 25.21 -5.63 9.70
N PRO A 307 25.96 -5.23 8.64
CA PRO A 307 25.51 -5.39 7.25
C PRO A 307 25.25 -6.85 6.85
N ASN A 308 26.11 -7.77 7.27
CA ASN A 308 25.96 -9.20 6.97
C ASN A 308 24.65 -9.78 7.53
N LYS A 309 24.23 -9.30 8.71
CA LYS A 309 22.97 -9.71 9.34
C LYS A 309 21.77 -9.11 8.62
N MET A 310 21.90 -7.87 8.16
CA MET A 310 20.85 -7.23 7.36
C MET A 310 20.71 -7.88 5.99
N GLU A 311 21.80 -8.31 5.35
CA GLU A 311 21.76 -9.05 4.09
C GLU A 311 21.01 -10.38 4.24
N GLU A 312 21.25 -11.11 5.34
CA GLU A 312 20.52 -12.34 5.68
C GLU A 312 19.00 -12.08 5.83
N VAL A 313 18.61 -11.01 6.51
CA VAL A 313 17.21 -10.59 6.65
C VAL A 313 16.59 -10.21 5.29
N MET A 314 17.31 -9.42 4.49
CA MET A 314 16.83 -8.93 3.20
C MET A 314 16.71 -10.05 2.16
N ALA A 315 17.56 -11.07 2.23
CA ALA A 315 17.49 -12.22 1.33
C ALA A 315 16.15 -12.94 1.45
N VAL A 316 15.59 -13.04 2.65
CA VAL A 316 14.29 -13.71 2.88
C VAL A 316 13.13 -12.84 2.39
N LEU A 317 13.17 -11.53 2.65
CA LEU A 317 12.13 -10.59 2.21
C LEU A 317 12.03 -10.42 0.69
N ARG A 318 13.10 -10.74 -0.04
CA ARG A 318 13.18 -10.65 -1.50
C ARG A 318 12.90 -11.96 -2.22
N GLU A 319 12.74 -13.06 -1.49
CA GLU A 319 12.47 -14.37 -2.08
C GLU A 319 11.18 -14.34 -2.92
N PRO A 320 11.24 -14.65 -4.23
CA PRO A 320 10.08 -14.56 -5.10
C PRO A 320 9.04 -15.63 -4.79
N PHE A 321 7.78 -15.22 -4.67
CA PHE A 321 6.64 -16.12 -4.46
C PHE A 321 6.09 -16.73 -5.76
N PRO A 322 6.03 -16.00 -6.90
CA PRO A 322 5.63 -16.61 -8.17
C PRO A 322 6.52 -17.82 -8.47
N GLU A 323 5.92 -18.88 -9.03
CA GLU A 323 6.50 -20.23 -9.22
C GLU A 323 6.53 -21.15 -7.99
N LYS A 324 6.53 -20.60 -6.76
CA LYS A 324 6.51 -21.38 -5.51
C LYS A 324 5.16 -21.42 -4.82
N VAL A 325 4.38 -20.35 -4.98
CA VAL A 325 3.03 -20.20 -4.45
C VAL A 325 2.09 -19.82 -5.59
N THR A 326 1.03 -20.59 -5.74
CA THR A 326 -0.04 -20.33 -6.70
C THR A 326 -1.37 -20.17 -5.98
N ILE A 327 -2.08 -19.08 -6.30
CA ILE A 327 -3.51 -18.92 -6.03
C ILE A 327 -4.21 -19.04 -7.38
N ASP A 328 -4.85 -20.17 -7.64
CA ASP A 328 -5.58 -20.43 -8.89
C ASP A 328 -6.84 -19.56 -8.94
N ASN A 329 -6.81 -18.52 -9.77
CA ASN A 329 -7.88 -17.54 -9.83
C ASN A 329 -9.23 -18.15 -10.27
N SER A 330 -9.19 -19.20 -11.10
CA SER A 330 -10.40 -19.84 -11.62
C SER A 330 -11.20 -20.57 -10.53
N LYS A 331 -10.51 -21.05 -9.49
CA LYS A 331 -11.12 -21.73 -8.34
C LYS A 331 -11.74 -20.79 -7.32
N LEU A 332 -11.63 -19.47 -7.54
CA LEU A 332 -12.22 -18.44 -6.70
C LEU A 332 -13.57 -17.93 -7.25
N ASN A 333 -14.11 -18.50 -8.32
CA ASN A 333 -15.42 -18.08 -8.85
C ASN A 333 -16.53 -18.25 -7.80
N GLY A 334 -17.28 -17.17 -7.55
CA GLY A 334 -18.32 -17.12 -6.52
C GLY A 334 -17.80 -16.97 -5.08
N PHE A 335 -16.48 -16.94 -4.85
CA PHE A 335 -15.95 -16.89 -3.48
C PHE A 335 -16.37 -15.62 -2.72
N LEU A 336 -16.62 -14.52 -3.44
CA LEU A 336 -16.98 -13.24 -2.88
C LEU A 336 -18.40 -13.23 -2.31
N ASP A 337 -19.29 -14.06 -2.84
CA ASP A 337 -20.71 -14.10 -2.45
C ASP A 337 -20.93 -14.45 -0.98
N TYR A 338 -19.99 -15.19 -0.39
CA TYR A 338 -19.97 -15.46 1.05
C TYR A 338 -19.82 -14.16 1.86
N PHE A 339 -18.90 -13.28 1.47
CA PHE A 339 -18.60 -12.04 2.19
C PHE A 339 -19.69 -10.98 2.04
N LYS A 340 -20.54 -11.09 1.01
CA LYS A 340 -21.73 -10.23 0.86
C LYS A 340 -22.79 -10.45 1.94
N LYS A 341 -22.73 -11.58 2.66
CA LYS A 341 -23.77 -12.03 3.61
C LYS A 341 -23.26 -12.18 5.05
N ILE A 342 -21.97 -11.95 5.27
CA ILE A 342 -21.31 -12.36 6.50
C ILE A 342 -20.47 -11.23 7.07
N ASP A 343 -20.61 -11.03 8.37
CA ASP A 343 -19.75 -10.14 9.12
C ASP A 343 -18.52 -10.88 9.68
N CYS A 344 -17.39 -10.70 9.01
CA CYS A 344 -16.12 -11.28 9.45
C CYS A 344 -15.54 -10.63 10.73
N PHE A 345 -16.00 -9.46 11.15
CA PHE A 345 -15.48 -8.80 12.36
C PHE A 345 -15.98 -9.47 13.64
N HIS A 346 -17.22 -9.97 13.62
CA HIS A 346 -17.86 -10.61 14.76
C HIS A 346 -17.86 -12.14 14.67
N MET A 347 -17.04 -12.70 13.78
CA MET A 347 -16.99 -14.14 13.51
C MET A 347 -15.67 -14.75 13.95
N ASP A 348 -15.76 -15.90 14.62
CA ASP A 348 -14.63 -16.77 14.91
C ASP A 348 -14.23 -17.54 13.64
N CYS A 349 -13.04 -17.26 13.12
CA CYS A 349 -12.54 -17.88 11.89
C CYS A 349 -12.35 -19.39 12.03
N ASP A 350 -12.04 -19.90 13.23
CA ASP A 350 -11.81 -21.32 13.47
C ASP A 350 -13.13 -22.10 13.40
N ARG A 351 -14.24 -21.47 13.82
CA ARG A 351 -15.59 -22.03 13.66
C ARG A 351 -16.12 -21.91 12.24
N CYS A 352 -15.83 -20.79 11.57
CA CYS A 352 -16.30 -20.50 10.22
C CYS A 352 -15.64 -21.40 9.16
N GLY A 353 -14.31 -21.47 9.18
CA GLY A 353 -13.49 -22.29 8.26
C GLY A 353 -13.61 -21.95 6.78
N TYR A 354 -14.32 -20.88 6.38
CA TYR A 354 -14.57 -20.57 4.96
C TYR A 354 -13.27 -20.35 4.17
N CYS A 355 -12.42 -19.43 4.63
CA CYS A 355 -11.15 -19.14 3.97
C CYS A 355 -10.19 -20.34 3.96
N GLU A 356 -10.27 -21.21 4.97
CA GLU A 356 -9.47 -22.45 5.02
C GLU A 356 -9.88 -23.42 3.90
N ARG A 357 -11.19 -23.62 3.73
CA ARG A 357 -11.72 -24.44 2.63
C ARG A 357 -11.32 -23.88 1.27
N ILE A 358 -11.47 -22.57 1.06
CA ILE A 358 -11.05 -21.92 -0.19
C ILE A 358 -9.54 -22.08 -0.41
N ALA A 359 -8.73 -21.89 0.63
CA ALA A 359 -7.28 -22.07 0.55
C ALA A 359 -6.91 -23.50 0.12
N SER A 360 -7.53 -24.52 0.72
CA SER A 360 -7.27 -25.93 0.36
C SER A 360 -7.59 -26.27 -1.10
N GLN A 361 -8.49 -25.51 -1.74
CA GLN A 361 -8.91 -25.72 -3.12
C GLN A 361 -8.04 -24.92 -4.10
N ALA A 362 -7.82 -23.64 -3.79
CA ALA A 362 -7.24 -22.66 -4.70
C ALA A 362 -5.72 -22.47 -4.53
N ILE A 363 -5.14 -22.85 -3.39
CA ILE A 363 -3.72 -22.62 -3.10
C ILE A 363 -2.89 -23.89 -3.35
N SER A 364 -1.79 -23.72 -4.08
CA SER A 364 -0.73 -24.72 -4.21
C SER A 364 0.60 -24.10 -3.80
N ILE A 365 1.38 -24.79 -2.98
CA ILE A 365 2.68 -24.32 -2.48
C ILE A 365 3.72 -25.45 -2.67
N ASP A 366 4.92 -25.11 -3.13
CA ASP A 366 6.09 -25.99 -3.07
C ASP A 366 6.47 -26.21 -1.59
N GLU A 367 6.14 -27.40 -1.06
CA GLU A 367 6.30 -27.69 0.36
C GLU A 367 7.77 -27.72 0.81
N LYS A 368 8.70 -28.12 -0.06
CA LYS A 368 10.14 -28.10 0.27
C LYS A 368 10.60 -26.65 0.45
N TRP A 369 10.25 -25.79 -0.50
CA TRP A 369 10.54 -24.36 -0.43
C TRP A 369 9.85 -23.71 0.78
N ARG A 370 8.60 -24.08 1.08
CA ARG A 370 7.85 -23.56 2.22
C ARG A 370 8.54 -23.84 3.55
N GLN A 371 8.96 -25.08 3.79
CA GLN A 371 9.66 -25.46 5.03
C GLN A 371 11.00 -24.74 5.16
N GLU A 372 11.77 -24.68 4.07
CA GLU A 372 13.04 -23.92 4.03
C GLU A 372 12.81 -22.44 4.37
N MET A 373 11.80 -21.82 3.76
CA MET A 373 11.49 -20.43 3.99
C MET A 373 11.00 -20.15 5.40
N ILE A 374 10.21 -21.04 6.01
CA ILE A 374 9.81 -20.91 7.41
C ILE A 374 11.05 -20.86 8.31
N SER A 375 12.01 -21.78 8.14
CA SER A 375 13.25 -21.77 8.91
C SER A 375 14.10 -20.52 8.66
N ARG A 376 14.17 -20.03 7.42
CA ARG A 376 14.87 -18.77 7.09
C ARG A 376 14.19 -17.56 7.75
N PHE A 377 12.86 -17.49 7.75
CA PHE A 377 12.12 -16.45 8.46
C PHE A 377 12.34 -16.53 9.98
N ASP A 378 12.32 -17.73 10.57
CA ASP A 378 12.62 -17.92 12.00
C ASP A 378 13.99 -17.33 12.34
N ARG A 379 15.00 -17.66 11.54
CA ARG A 379 16.35 -17.13 11.70
C ARG A 379 16.42 -15.61 11.55
N SER A 380 15.79 -15.04 10.52
CA SER A 380 15.76 -13.58 10.32
C SER A 380 15.05 -12.86 11.46
N MET A 381 13.96 -13.42 11.99
CA MET A 381 13.31 -12.85 13.17
C MET A 381 14.19 -12.92 14.41
N GLU A 382 14.92 -14.03 14.62
CA GLU A 382 15.87 -14.13 15.72
C GLU A 382 16.98 -13.08 15.64
N ILE A 383 17.51 -12.82 14.45
CA ILE A 383 18.53 -11.78 14.22
C ILE A 383 18.03 -10.41 14.70
N VAL A 384 16.78 -10.08 14.37
CA VAL A 384 16.16 -8.81 14.77
C VAL A 384 15.89 -8.79 16.29
N VAL A 385 15.25 -9.83 16.83
CA VAL A 385 14.80 -9.87 18.24
C VAL A 385 15.96 -9.99 19.22
N LYS A 386 17.03 -10.72 18.88
CA LYS A 386 18.22 -10.86 19.74
C LYS A 386 19.16 -9.66 19.63
N GLY A 387 18.85 -8.67 18.77
CA GLY A 387 19.70 -7.51 18.54
C GLY A 387 20.99 -7.82 17.79
N GLU A 388 21.09 -8.97 17.11
CA GLU A 388 22.28 -9.31 16.30
C GLU A 388 22.51 -8.28 15.20
N ILE A 389 21.42 -7.73 14.64
CA ILE A 389 21.51 -6.65 13.65
C ILE A 389 22.08 -5.36 14.22
N ALA A 390 21.93 -5.13 15.52
CA ALA A 390 22.46 -3.95 16.23
C ALA A 390 23.85 -4.22 16.85
N GLY A 391 24.49 -5.33 16.48
CA GLY A 391 25.79 -5.73 17.05
C GLY A 391 25.72 -6.14 18.53
N PHE A 392 24.51 -6.31 19.10
CA PHE A 392 24.33 -6.67 20.49
C PHE A 392 24.80 -8.11 20.73
N LYS A 393 25.77 -8.27 21.62
CA LYS A 393 26.30 -9.55 22.08
C LYS A 393 25.96 -9.70 23.55
N LYS A 394 25.25 -10.78 23.91
CA LYS A 394 24.97 -11.12 25.31
C LYS A 394 26.20 -11.62 26.03
#